data_AF-A0A7V9H3A9-F1
#
_entry.id   AF-A0A7V9H3A9-F1
#
_cell.length_a   1.000
_cell.length_b   1.000
_cell.length_c   1.000
_cell.angle_alpha   90.00
_cell.angle_beta   90.00
_cell.angle_gamma   90.00
#
_symmetry.space_group_name_H-M   'P 1'
#
loop_
_entity.id
_entity.type
_entity.pdbx_description
1 polymer ?
#
loop_
_entity_poly.entity_id
_entity_poly.type
_entity_poly.pdbx_seq_one_letter_code
_entity_poly.pdbx_strand_id
1 'polypeptide(L)'
;MLGAAAAAGLVLAGHHASADAESYSAYSDPGKTALSLILSEERNVREFQDEFGLDDNEVGRVLASVREENETLAREFAESEKVVAAKKTLPEEKVADEISASDYDETVEGAIAETKDGVTALLPEAGEPELKAWVDEQWREEVEGASDGGTARVVETKAGTVLRCKVFATQYIGHTRYEAALPHRALKFGSQPRVPINRDGRLIRPRIKEVGPWNTYDNYWQTGRQRTMWKDLPRCMPEARAAYFHNYHRGKDEYGREVLNPAGVDLTPAAARGLGLRQYQNGWVYVRFPWVRL
;
A
#
# COMPACT_ATOMS: atom_id res chain seq x y z
N MET A 1 45.28 -52.78 -21.66
CA MET A 1 44.04 -53.46 -22.10
C MET A 1 43.51 -54.27 -20.94
N LEU A 2 42.19 -54.14 -20.66
CA LEU A 2 41.31 -55.11 -19.97
C LEU A 2 41.67 -55.42 -18.50
N GLY A 3 40.81 -55.41 -17.48
CA GLY A 3 39.35 -55.39 -17.29
C GLY A 3 39.18 -55.91 -15.84
N ALA A 4 38.64 -55.14 -14.88
CA ALA A 4 37.22 -55.04 -14.49
C ALA A 4 36.66 -56.21 -13.64
N ALA A 5 35.74 -55.82 -12.73
CA ALA A 5 34.81 -56.58 -11.87
C ALA A 5 35.33 -56.97 -10.45
N ALA A 6 34.62 -56.77 -9.34
CA ALA A 6 33.25 -56.28 -9.09
C ALA A 6 33.11 -55.84 -7.61
N ALA A 7 32.21 -54.90 -7.33
CA ALA A 7 31.54 -54.81 -6.03
C ALA A 7 30.12 -54.27 -6.23
N ALA A 8 29.17 -55.05 -5.74
CA ALA A 8 27.74 -54.91 -5.94
C ALA A 8 27.15 -53.67 -5.26
N GLY A 9 26.14 -53.08 -5.92
CA GLY A 9 25.36 -51.97 -5.41
C GLY A 9 24.34 -52.38 -4.36
N LEU A 10 24.10 -51.46 -3.43
CA LEU A 10 22.83 -51.32 -2.72
C LEU A 10 22.32 -49.92 -3.01
N VAL A 11 21.19 -49.83 -3.73
CA VAL A 11 20.44 -48.59 -3.93
C VAL A 11 19.48 -48.47 -2.74
N LEU A 12 19.62 -47.40 -1.95
CA LEU A 12 18.54 -46.91 -1.10
C LEU A 12 18.17 -45.51 -1.61
N ALA A 13 16.99 -45.47 -2.20
CA ALA A 13 16.38 -44.31 -2.83
C ALA A 13 16.28 -43.13 -1.85
N GLY A 14 16.81 -41.99 -2.26
CA GLY A 14 16.54 -40.72 -1.61
C GLY A 14 15.06 -40.39 -1.74
N HIS A 15 14.38 -40.25 -0.60
CA HIS A 15 13.16 -39.45 -0.55
C HIS A 15 13.58 -37.99 -0.76
N HIS A 16 13.53 -37.55 -2.01
CA HIS A 16 13.37 -36.14 -2.33
C HIS A 16 11.97 -35.73 -1.88
N ALA A 17 11.84 -35.42 -0.59
CA ALA A 17 10.85 -34.43 -0.18
C ALA A 17 11.48 -33.08 -0.52
N SER A 18 11.26 -32.60 -1.76
CA SER A 18 11.20 -31.16 -1.93
C SER A 18 9.98 -30.73 -1.15
N ALA A 19 10.18 -30.27 0.08
CA ALA A 19 9.22 -29.38 0.70
C ALA A 19 9.16 -28.18 -0.24
N ASP A 20 8.14 -28.15 -1.10
CA ASP A 20 7.75 -26.94 -1.79
C ASP A 20 7.55 -25.91 -0.68
N ALA A 21 8.46 -24.94 -0.60
CA ALA A 21 8.22 -23.78 0.23
C ALA A 21 6.93 -23.17 -0.32
N GLU A 22 5.83 -23.27 0.43
CA GLU A 22 4.55 -22.69 0.02
C GLU A 22 4.81 -21.25 -0.43
N SER A 23 4.49 -20.96 -1.69
CA SER A 23 4.59 -19.60 -2.21
C SER A 23 3.69 -18.70 -1.36
N TYR A 24 4.21 -17.53 -0.95
CA TYR A 24 3.45 -16.56 -0.16
C TYR A 24 2.07 -16.27 -0.78
N SER A 25 1.04 -16.25 0.07
CA SER A 25 -0.37 -16.00 -0.27
C SER A 25 -0.79 -14.68 0.37
N ALA A 26 -1.00 -13.65 -0.45
CA ALA A 26 -1.47 -12.36 0.03
C ALA A 26 -2.93 -12.44 0.51
N TYR A 27 -3.71 -13.36 -0.06
CA TYR A 27 -5.08 -13.62 0.42
C TYR A 27 -5.09 -14.26 1.81
N SER A 28 -4.16 -15.18 2.10
CA SER A 28 -4.14 -15.90 3.39
C SER A 28 -3.48 -15.11 4.52
N ASP A 29 -2.73 -14.08 4.19
CA ASP A 29 -2.12 -13.19 5.18
C ASP A 29 -3.22 -12.35 5.87
N PRO A 30 -3.40 -12.47 7.19
CA PRO A 30 -4.46 -11.77 7.92
C PRO A 30 -4.24 -10.26 8.00
N GLY A 31 -2.98 -9.79 7.88
CA GLY A 31 -2.63 -8.37 7.89
C GLY A 31 -2.56 -7.74 6.50
N LYS A 32 -2.73 -8.52 5.43
CA LYS A 32 -2.62 -8.02 4.05
C LYS A 32 -3.95 -7.56 3.46
N THR A 33 -4.04 -6.27 3.19
CA THR A 33 -5.16 -5.57 2.54
C THR A 33 -5.20 -5.78 1.02
N ALA A 34 -4.94 -7.00 0.55
CA ALA A 34 -4.74 -7.30 -0.87
C ALA A 34 -5.95 -6.91 -1.74
N LEU A 35 -7.16 -7.27 -1.31
CA LEU A 35 -8.41 -6.91 -2.00
C LEU A 35 -8.58 -5.39 -2.12
N SER A 36 -8.30 -4.64 -1.05
CA SER A 36 -8.38 -3.18 -1.05
C SER A 36 -7.42 -2.51 -2.03
N LEU A 37 -6.21 -3.05 -2.19
CA LEU A 37 -5.28 -2.56 -3.20
C LEU A 37 -5.74 -2.96 -4.61
N ILE A 38 -5.96 -4.25 -4.85
CA ILE A 38 -6.24 -4.79 -6.18
C ILE A 38 -7.51 -4.15 -6.76
N LEU A 39 -8.59 -4.06 -5.97
CA LEU A 39 -9.87 -3.49 -6.39
C LEU A 39 -9.91 -1.95 -6.38
N SER A 40 -8.78 -1.29 -6.13
CA SER A 40 -8.67 0.17 -6.27
C SER A 40 -8.58 0.63 -7.73
N GLU A 41 -8.18 -0.26 -8.64
CA GLU A 41 -8.01 0.02 -10.07
C GLU A 41 -9.21 -0.48 -10.88
N GLU A 42 -9.73 0.39 -11.76
CA GLU A 42 -10.94 0.09 -12.55
C GLU A 42 -10.76 -1.11 -13.48
N ARG A 43 -9.53 -1.40 -13.91
CA ARG A 43 -9.22 -2.58 -14.73
C ARG A 43 -9.47 -3.86 -13.93
N ASN A 44 -8.87 -3.96 -12.74
CA ASN A 44 -8.98 -5.14 -11.89
C ASN A 44 -10.43 -5.35 -11.42
N VAL A 45 -11.19 -4.27 -11.20
CA VAL A 45 -12.64 -4.37 -10.89
C VAL A 45 -13.42 -5.02 -12.03
N ARG A 46 -13.13 -4.68 -13.29
CA ARG A 46 -13.79 -5.30 -14.46
C ARG A 46 -13.37 -6.75 -14.64
N GLU A 47 -12.07 -7.03 -14.50
CA GLU A 47 -11.56 -8.41 -14.55
C GLU A 47 -12.17 -9.27 -13.43
N PHE A 48 -12.30 -8.73 -12.21
CA PHE A 48 -12.99 -9.39 -11.11
C PHE A 48 -14.48 -9.64 -11.42
N GLN A 49 -15.17 -8.65 -11.97
CA GLN A 49 -16.57 -8.78 -12.38
C GLN A 49 -16.76 -9.90 -13.40
N ASP A 50 -15.90 -9.93 -14.43
CA ASP A 50 -15.96 -10.91 -15.51
C ASP A 50 -15.58 -12.31 -15.01
N GLU A 51 -14.53 -12.43 -14.19
CA GLU A 51 -14.04 -13.70 -13.63
C GLU A 51 -15.09 -14.40 -12.77
N PHE A 52 -15.75 -13.63 -11.90
CA PHE A 52 -16.74 -14.17 -10.96
C PHE A 52 -18.19 -14.02 -11.44
N GLY A 53 -18.41 -13.57 -12.68
CA GLY A 53 -19.74 -13.47 -13.29
C GLY A 53 -20.71 -12.56 -12.52
N LEU A 54 -20.20 -11.49 -11.90
CA LEU A 54 -20.97 -10.60 -11.03
C LEU A 54 -21.74 -9.53 -11.81
N ASP A 55 -22.91 -9.15 -11.32
CA ASP A 55 -23.60 -7.98 -11.82
C ASP A 55 -23.10 -6.66 -11.18
N ASP A 56 -23.52 -5.52 -11.74
CA ASP A 56 -23.10 -4.20 -11.27
C ASP A 56 -23.51 -3.92 -9.80
N ASN A 57 -24.58 -4.54 -9.31
CA ASN A 57 -25.02 -4.41 -7.92
C ASN A 57 -24.09 -5.18 -6.98
N GLU A 58 -23.75 -6.41 -7.34
CA GLU A 58 -22.84 -7.28 -6.59
C GLU A 58 -21.43 -6.66 -6.52
N VAL A 59 -20.89 -6.19 -7.65
CA VAL A 59 -19.63 -5.43 -7.68
C VAL A 59 -19.74 -4.17 -6.80
N GLY A 60 -20.87 -3.47 -6.84
CA GLY A 60 -21.13 -2.32 -5.99
C GLY A 60 -21.04 -2.62 -4.49
N ARG A 61 -21.47 -3.83 -4.07
CA ARG A 61 -21.39 -4.33 -2.69
C ARG A 61 -19.96 -4.75 -2.33
N VAL A 62 -19.25 -5.46 -3.21
CA VAL A 62 -17.82 -5.79 -3.04
C VAL A 62 -17.00 -4.52 -2.79
N LEU A 63 -17.17 -3.51 -3.64
CA LEU A 63 -16.46 -2.24 -3.49
C LEU A 63 -16.91 -1.47 -2.23
N ALA A 64 -18.10 -1.75 -1.69
CA ALA A 64 -18.53 -1.17 -0.42
C ALA A 64 -17.78 -1.78 0.75
N SER A 65 -17.63 -3.11 0.80
CA SER A 65 -16.81 -3.81 1.81
C SER A 65 -15.37 -3.29 1.81
N VAL A 66 -14.76 -3.16 0.63
CA VAL A 66 -13.41 -2.56 0.49
C VAL A 66 -13.33 -1.14 1.07
N ARG A 67 -14.34 -0.29 0.84
CA ARG A 67 -14.34 1.07 1.38
C ARG A 67 -14.55 1.09 2.90
N GLU A 68 -15.30 0.14 3.43
CA GLU A 68 -15.51 -0.02 4.87
C GLU A 68 -14.22 -0.48 5.56
N GLU A 69 -13.48 -1.43 4.98
CA GLU A 69 -12.12 -1.81 5.41
C GLU A 69 -11.24 -0.55 5.49
N ASN A 70 -11.12 0.18 4.38
CA ASN A 70 -10.28 1.37 4.30
C ASN A 70 -10.69 2.47 5.29
N GLU A 71 -11.98 2.59 5.58
CA GLU A 71 -12.50 3.52 6.58
C GLU A 71 -12.08 3.12 8.01
N THR A 72 -12.19 1.83 8.34
CA THR A 72 -11.76 1.29 9.64
C THR A 72 -10.25 1.43 9.81
N LEU A 73 -9.45 1.04 8.81
CA LEU A 73 -8.00 1.20 8.85
C LEU A 73 -7.56 2.67 9.00
N ALA A 74 -8.28 3.61 8.36
CA ALA A 74 -8.00 5.03 8.52
C ALA A 74 -8.29 5.55 9.94
N ARG A 75 -9.31 4.99 10.63
CA ARG A 75 -9.58 5.30 12.05
C ARG A 75 -8.51 4.73 12.95
N GLU A 76 -8.16 3.46 12.78
CA GLU A 76 -7.14 2.80 13.59
C GLU A 76 -5.78 3.47 13.43
N PHE A 77 -5.41 3.81 12.20
CA PHE A 77 -4.20 4.59 11.96
C PHE A 77 -4.24 5.94 12.69
N ALA A 78 -5.36 6.66 12.65
CA ALA A 78 -5.51 7.93 13.35
C ALA A 78 -5.42 7.81 14.89
N GLU A 79 -5.92 6.73 15.48
CA GLU A 79 -5.74 6.45 16.91
C GLU A 79 -4.29 6.11 17.24
N SER A 80 -3.62 5.29 16.41
CA SER A 80 -2.20 4.97 16.58
C SER A 80 -1.31 6.23 16.52
N GLU A 81 -1.66 7.20 15.66
CA GLU A 81 -0.95 8.49 15.59
C GLU A 81 -1.07 9.30 16.89
N LYS A 82 -2.18 9.16 17.65
CA LYS A 82 -2.30 9.81 18.97
C LYS A 82 -1.34 9.17 19.98
N VAL A 83 -1.17 7.85 19.93
CA VAL A 83 -0.20 7.12 20.76
C VAL A 83 1.22 7.59 20.44
N VAL A 84 1.59 7.58 19.16
CA VAL A 84 2.89 8.09 18.68
C VAL A 84 3.11 9.54 19.16
N ALA A 85 2.10 10.41 19.00
CA ALA A 85 2.20 11.81 19.37
C ALA A 85 2.36 12.03 20.89
N ALA A 86 1.69 11.23 21.72
CA ALA A 86 1.78 11.30 23.17
C ALA A 86 3.14 10.82 23.71
N LYS A 87 3.90 10.08 22.90
CA LYS A 87 5.09 9.34 23.33
C LYS A 87 6.37 9.71 22.57
N LYS A 88 6.41 10.90 21.95
CA LYS A 88 7.56 11.43 21.17
C LYS A 88 8.93 11.42 21.86
N THR A 89 9.00 11.18 23.17
CA THR A 89 10.23 11.09 23.95
C THR A 89 10.71 9.65 24.19
N LEU A 90 9.90 8.64 23.84
CA LEU A 90 10.27 7.23 23.97
C LEU A 90 11.08 6.74 22.74
N PRO A 91 11.97 5.75 22.91
CA PRO A 91 12.58 5.03 21.79
C PRO A 91 11.51 4.33 20.92
N GLU A 92 11.76 4.22 19.61
CA GLU A 92 10.85 3.61 18.62
C GLU A 92 10.35 2.21 19.04
N GLU A 93 11.23 1.37 19.56
CA GLU A 93 10.90 0.02 20.05
C GLU A 93 9.80 0.04 21.12
N LYS A 94 9.82 1.03 22.02
CA LYS A 94 8.78 1.18 23.05
C LYS A 94 7.47 1.76 22.51
N VAL A 95 7.51 2.48 21.40
CA VAL A 95 6.30 2.95 20.73
C VAL A 95 5.63 1.78 20.02
N ALA A 96 6.40 0.91 19.38
CA ALA A 96 5.90 -0.31 18.77
C ALA A 96 5.27 -1.26 19.80
N ASP A 97 5.94 -1.50 20.95
CA ASP A 97 5.41 -2.34 22.02
C ASP A 97 4.04 -1.86 22.53
N GLU A 98 3.84 -0.54 22.66
CA GLU A 98 2.58 0.04 23.14
C GLU A 98 1.47 -0.02 22.09
N ILE A 99 1.80 0.10 20.80
CA ILE A 99 0.81 -0.06 19.71
C ILE A 99 0.38 -1.52 19.63
N SER A 100 1.32 -2.47 19.67
CA SER A 100 0.99 -3.90 19.72
C SER A 100 0.32 -4.33 21.03
N ALA A 101 0.46 -3.55 22.11
CA ALA A 101 -0.27 -3.76 23.36
C ALA A 101 -1.72 -3.22 23.31
N SER A 102 -2.10 -2.56 22.23
CA SER A 102 -3.49 -2.17 21.94
C SER A 102 -4.17 -3.18 21.03
N ASP A 103 -5.49 -3.07 20.88
CA ASP A 103 -6.28 -3.92 19.98
C ASP A 103 -6.11 -3.54 18.49
N TYR A 104 -5.02 -2.83 18.13
CA TYR A 104 -4.76 -2.33 16.77
C TYR A 104 -4.64 -3.47 15.76
N ASP A 105 -3.75 -4.44 16.02
CA ASP A 105 -3.52 -5.57 15.11
C ASP A 105 -4.80 -6.43 14.98
N GLU A 106 -5.51 -6.68 16.09
CA GLU A 106 -6.78 -7.41 16.10
C GLU A 106 -7.87 -6.69 15.28
N THR A 107 -7.99 -5.37 15.41
CA THR A 107 -8.98 -4.59 14.65
C THR A 107 -8.67 -4.56 13.16
N VAL A 108 -7.38 -4.49 12.80
CA VAL A 108 -6.91 -4.55 11.41
C VAL A 108 -7.24 -5.92 10.80
N GLU A 109 -6.83 -7.01 11.45
CA GLU A 109 -7.08 -8.37 10.96
C GLU A 109 -8.59 -8.66 10.87
N GLY A 110 -9.37 -8.18 11.85
CA GLY A 110 -10.84 -8.28 11.85
C GLY A 110 -11.48 -7.59 10.66
N ALA A 111 -11.09 -6.34 10.34
CA ALA A 111 -11.61 -5.61 9.19
C ALA A 111 -11.28 -6.30 7.85
N ILE A 112 -10.07 -6.89 7.76
CA ILE A 112 -9.64 -7.64 6.58
C ILE A 112 -10.44 -8.94 6.45
N ALA A 113 -10.67 -9.66 7.56
CA ALA A 113 -11.48 -10.87 7.59
C ALA A 113 -12.94 -10.59 7.19
N GLU A 114 -13.56 -9.55 7.75
CA GLU A 114 -14.93 -9.12 7.39
C GLU A 114 -15.04 -8.79 5.90
N THR A 115 -14.01 -8.20 5.32
CA THR A 115 -13.97 -7.90 3.87
C THR A 115 -13.87 -9.18 3.05
N LYS A 116 -12.99 -10.12 3.42
CA LYS A 116 -12.86 -11.43 2.74
C LYS A 116 -14.18 -12.21 2.82
N ASP A 117 -14.81 -12.27 3.99
CA ASP A 117 -16.10 -12.94 4.19
C ASP A 117 -17.22 -12.27 3.37
N GLY A 118 -17.28 -10.93 3.42
CA GLY A 118 -18.26 -10.14 2.69
C GLY A 118 -18.15 -10.29 1.18
N VAL A 119 -16.92 -10.37 0.64
CA VAL A 119 -16.68 -10.61 -0.79
C VAL A 119 -17.01 -12.05 -1.16
N THR A 120 -16.54 -13.04 -0.38
CA THR A 120 -16.79 -14.46 -0.64
C THR A 120 -18.28 -14.78 -0.65
N ALA A 121 -19.07 -14.16 0.24
CA ALA A 121 -20.52 -14.34 0.30
C ALA A 121 -21.29 -13.82 -0.94
N LEU A 122 -20.63 -13.07 -1.82
CA LEU A 122 -21.21 -12.53 -3.05
C LEU A 122 -20.86 -13.33 -4.31
N LEU A 123 -19.96 -14.31 -4.21
CA LEU A 123 -19.48 -15.04 -5.38
C LEU A 123 -20.47 -16.15 -5.77
N PRO A 124 -20.96 -16.20 -7.02
CA PRO A 124 -21.79 -17.28 -7.52
C PRO A 124 -20.92 -18.47 -7.91
N GLU A 125 -21.15 -19.63 -7.28
CA GLU A 125 -20.48 -20.92 -7.56
C GLU A 125 -18.96 -20.99 -7.32
N ALA A 126 -18.23 -19.87 -7.31
CA ALA A 126 -16.83 -19.77 -6.89
C ALA A 126 -16.72 -19.65 -5.37
N GLY A 127 -15.90 -20.51 -4.76
CA GLY A 127 -15.64 -20.48 -3.32
C GLY A 127 -14.45 -19.58 -2.96
N GLU A 128 -14.14 -19.57 -1.67
CA GLU A 128 -12.92 -19.01 -1.12
C GLU A 128 -11.63 -19.45 -1.86
N PRO A 129 -11.48 -20.71 -2.33
CA PRO A 129 -10.29 -21.14 -3.05
C PRO A 129 -10.06 -20.42 -4.38
N GLU A 130 -11.11 -20.18 -5.17
CA GLU A 130 -11.03 -19.46 -6.44
C GLU A 130 -10.71 -17.98 -6.21
N LEU A 131 -11.38 -17.35 -5.22
CA LEU A 131 -11.06 -15.98 -4.82
C LEU A 131 -9.60 -15.85 -4.38
N LYS A 132 -9.14 -16.78 -3.55
CA LYS A 132 -7.74 -16.84 -3.11
C LYS A 132 -6.79 -16.91 -4.30
N ALA A 133 -7.03 -17.83 -5.23
CA ALA A 133 -6.17 -18.02 -6.39
C ALA A 133 -6.09 -16.76 -7.26
N TRP A 134 -7.24 -16.12 -7.52
CA TRP A 134 -7.32 -14.87 -8.26
C TRP A 134 -6.58 -13.72 -7.54
N VAL A 135 -6.82 -13.54 -6.24
CA VAL A 135 -6.15 -12.50 -5.45
C VAL A 135 -4.64 -12.69 -5.45
N ASP A 136 -4.15 -13.91 -5.24
CA ASP A 136 -2.72 -14.19 -5.24
C ASP A 136 -2.07 -13.99 -6.62
N GLU A 137 -2.82 -14.22 -7.70
CA GLU A 137 -2.37 -13.91 -9.06
C GLU A 137 -2.26 -12.41 -9.31
N GLN A 138 -3.34 -11.67 -9.05
CA GLN A 138 -3.35 -10.21 -9.18
C GLN A 138 -2.31 -9.55 -8.28
N TRP A 139 -2.10 -10.09 -7.07
CA TRP A 139 -1.06 -9.61 -6.16
C TRP A 139 0.35 -9.74 -6.75
N ARG A 140 0.66 -10.84 -7.44
CA ARG A 140 1.97 -11.00 -8.11
C ARG A 140 2.16 -9.91 -9.18
N GLU A 141 1.12 -9.60 -9.96
CA GLU A 141 1.19 -8.51 -10.95
C GLU A 141 1.43 -7.15 -10.27
N GLU A 142 0.77 -6.87 -9.14
CA GLU A 142 0.99 -5.64 -8.37
C GLU A 142 2.42 -5.56 -7.82
N VAL A 143 2.99 -6.67 -7.31
CA VAL A 143 4.38 -6.75 -6.82
C VAL A 143 5.39 -6.54 -7.96
N GLU A 144 5.15 -7.13 -9.13
CA GLU A 144 6.00 -6.92 -10.31
C GLU A 144 5.94 -5.46 -10.77
N GLY A 145 4.74 -4.89 -10.90
CA GLY A 145 4.54 -3.49 -11.24
C GLY A 145 5.08 -2.51 -10.17
N ALA A 146 5.20 -2.96 -8.92
CA ALA A 146 5.84 -2.21 -7.84
C ALA A 146 7.37 -2.13 -7.98
N SER A 147 7.98 -3.17 -8.52
CA SER A 147 9.43 -3.28 -8.71
C SER A 147 9.94 -2.43 -9.87
N ASP A 148 9.08 -2.11 -10.83
CA ASP A 148 9.40 -1.24 -11.96
C ASP A 148 9.64 0.21 -11.49
N GLY A 149 10.92 0.56 -11.29
CA GLY A 149 11.43 1.86 -10.84
C GLY A 149 11.09 3.09 -11.73
N GLY A 150 10.13 2.97 -12.66
CA GLY A 150 9.67 4.01 -13.58
C GLY A 150 8.67 5.01 -13.00
N THR A 151 8.61 5.16 -11.68
CA THR A 151 7.64 6.03 -10.99
C THR A 151 8.00 7.50 -11.10
N ALA A 152 9.30 7.83 -11.21
CA ALA A 152 9.80 9.19 -11.39
C ALA A 152 9.79 9.59 -12.87
N ARG A 153 9.02 10.63 -13.20
CA ARG A 153 9.03 11.26 -14.53
C ARG A 153 9.22 12.76 -14.40
N VAL A 154 10.16 13.33 -15.15
CA VAL A 154 10.23 14.78 -15.35
C VAL A 154 9.20 15.15 -16.41
N VAL A 155 8.36 16.15 -16.14
CA VAL A 155 7.36 16.63 -17.09
C VAL A 155 7.47 18.14 -17.27
N GLU A 156 7.30 18.59 -18.51
CA GLU A 156 7.26 20.01 -18.85
C GLU A 156 5.93 20.64 -18.43
N THR A 157 6.01 21.88 -17.93
CA THR A 157 4.85 22.70 -17.60
C THR A 157 5.09 24.14 -18.05
N LYS A 158 4.03 24.97 -18.02
CA LYS A 158 4.17 26.42 -18.28
C LYS A 158 5.16 27.13 -17.35
N ALA A 159 5.43 26.56 -16.16
CA ALA A 159 6.34 27.11 -15.16
C ALA A 159 7.74 26.44 -15.17
N GLY A 160 8.02 25.60 -16.17
CA GLY A 160 9.25 24.80 -16.28
C GLY A 160 9.04 23.31 -16.00
N THR A 161 10.14 22.58 -15.86
CA THR A 161 10.16 21.14 -15.57
C THR A 161 9.76 20.84 -14.12
N VAL A 162 8.93 19.84 -13.90
CA VAL A 162 8.54 19.38 -12.57
C VAL A 162 8.68 17.87 -12.43
N LEU A 163 9.09 17.41 -11.25
CA LEU A 163 9.05 15.99 -10.91
C LEU A 163 7.60 15.54 -10.75
N ARG A 164 7.22 14.45 -11.42
CA ARG A 164 5.96 13.73 -11.26
C ARG A 164 6.25 12.33 -10.74
N CYS A 165 5.62 11.96 -9.62
CA CYS A 165 5.66 10.60 -9.07
C CYS A 165 4.28 9.94 -9.21
N LYS A 166 4.22 8.66 -9.62
CA LYS A 166 3.03 7.81 -9.44
C LYS A 166 3.06 7.23 -8.03
N VAL A 167 2.06 7.53 -7.20
CA VAL A 167 1.96 7.05 -5.81
C VAL A 167 0.54 6.64 -5.49
N PHE A 168 0.38 5.75 -4.52
CA PHE A 168 -0.93 5.33 -4.05
C PHE A 168 -1.48 6.42 -3.11
N ALA A 169 -2.75 6.79 -3.32
CA ALA A 169 -3.45 7.75 -2.51
C ALA A 169 -4.46 7.04 -1.60
N THR A 170 -4.38 7.35 -0.32
CA THR A 170 -5.28 6.90 0.74
C THR A 170 -6.11 8.08 1.27
N GLN A 171 -7.10 7.79 2.10
CA GLN A 171 -7.93 8.81 2.72
C GLN A 171 -7.83 8.79 4.25
N TYR A 172 -7.89 9.99 4.85
CA TYR A 172 -7.74 10.16 6.30
C TYR A 172 -8.68 11.24 6.86
N ILE A 173 -8.83 11.22 8.18
CA ILE A 173 -9.57 12.24 8.94
C ILE A 173 -8.66 13.46 9.12
N GLY A 174 -8.78 14.44 8.21
CA GLY A 174 -7.99 15.66 8.24
C GLY A 174 -8.46 16.72 9.24
N HIS A 175 -7.57 17.67 9.52
CA HIS A 175 -7.85 18.82 10.40
C HIS A 175 -8.79 19.82 9.75
N THR A 176 -8.75 19.91 8.43
CA THR A 176 -9.68 20.71 7.63
C THR A 176 -10.35 19.89 6.55
N ARG A 177 -11.49 20.37 6.04
CA ARG A 177 -12.26 19.61 5.06
C ARG A 177 -11.49 19.30 3.78
N TYR A 178 -10.56 20.15 3.35
CA TYR A 178 -9.85 20.04 2.08
C TYR A 178 -8.35 20.26 2.27
N GLU A 179 -7.62 19.16 2.44
CA GLU A 179 -6.17 19.14 2.64
C GLU A 179 -5.59 17.78 2.23
N ALA A 180 -4.26 17.68 2.32
CA ALA A 180 -3.53 16.44 2.12
C ALA A 180 -2.36 16.35 3.12
N ALA A 181 -1.84 15.14 3.28
CA ALA A 181 -0.60 14.86 4.01
C ALA A 181 0.49 14.37 3.04
N LEU A 182 1.74 14.72 3.33
CA LEU A 182 2.91 14.12 2.70
C LEU A 182 3.91 13.71 3.79
N PRO A 183 4.69 12.63 3.60
CA PRO A 183 5.37 11.95 4.70
C PRO A 183 6.68 12.63 5.13
N HIS A 184 6.69 13.97 5.16
CA HIS A 184 7.83 14.73 5.62
C HIS A 184 7.43 15.98 6.42
N ARG A 185 7.82 16.02 7.69
CA ARG A 185 7.42 17.05 8.67
C ARG A 185 7.74 18.49 8.26
N ALA A 186 8.79 18.70 7.47
CA ALA A 186 9.16 20.03 6.99
C ALA A 186 8.08 20.67 6.10
N LEU A 187 7.15 19.89 5.52
CA LEU A 187 6.05 20.45 4.76
C LEU A 187 4.96 21.00 5.68
N LYS A 188 4.57 20.27 6.72
CA LYS A 188 3.59 20.71 7.73
C LYS A 188 4.07 21.92 8.52
N PHE A 189 5.30 21.88 9.03
CA PHE A 189 5.85 22.93 9.89
C PHE A 189 6.63 24.01 9.12
N GLY A 190 6.61 23.95 7.79
CA GLY A 190 7.31 24.89 6.91
C GLY A 190 6.38 25.50 5.88
N SER A 191 6.67 25.26 4.60
CA SER A 191 6.05 25.99 3.48
C SER A 191 4.58 25.65 3.22
N GLN A 192 4.07 24.53 3.75
CA GLN A 192 2.71 24.02 3.53
C GLN A 192 2.25 24.22 2.07
N PRO A 193 2.98 23.63 1.10
CA PRO A 193 2.76 23.95 -0.30
C PRO A 193 1.38 23.46 -0.77
N ARG A 194 0.89 24.05 -1.86
CA ARG A 194 -0.19 23.46 -2.64
C ARG A 194 0.41 22.49 -3.65
N VAL A 195 -0.08 21.26 -3.66
CA VAL A 195 0.53 20.18 -4.45
C VAL A 195 -0.40 19.77 -5.58
N PRO A 196 0.00 19.89 -6.85
CA PRO A 196 -0.81 19.38 -7.96
C PRO A 196 -0.88 17.86 -7.93
N ILE A 197 -2.10 17.31 -7.83
CA ILE A 197 -2.36 15.86 -7.85
C ILE A 197 -3.37 15.58 -8.96
N ASN A 198 -3.08 14.58 -9.79
CA ASN A 198 -3.88 14.24 -10.96
C ASN A 198 -4.23 12.75 -11.02
N ARG A 199 -5.48 12.48 -11.41
CA ARG A 199 -6.02 11.14 -11.72
C ARG A 199 -7.02 11.31 -12.86
N ASP A 200 -6.89 10.55 -13.93
CA ASP A 200 -7.84 10.50 -15.07
C ASP A 200 -8.29 11.87 -15.59
N GLY A 201 -7.32 12.76 -15.83
CA GLY A 201 -7.59 14.13 -16.31
C GLY A 201 -8.13 15.11 -15.25
N ARG A 202 -8.53 14.65 -14.07
CA ARG A 202 -8.94 15.49 -12.94
C ARG A 202 -7.72 15.99 -12.17
N LEU A 203 -7.70 17.27 -11.81
CA LEU A 203 -6.55 17.92 -11.17
C LEU A 203 -6.98 18.71 -9.93
N ILE A 204 -6.40 18.37 -8.78
CA ILE A 204 -6.59 19.09 -7.53
C ILE A 204 -5.29 19.76 -7.06
N ARG A 205 -5.40 20.71 -6.13
CA ARG A 205 -4.26 21.41 -5.49
C ARG A 205 -4.49 21.60 -3.98
N PRO A 206 -4.64 20.52 -3.19
CA PRO A 206 -4.75 20.60 -1.75
C PRO A 206 -3.50 21.22 -1.15
N ARG A 207 -3.68 21.88 -0.01
CA ARG A 207 -2.56 22.36 0.81
C ARG A 207 -2.09 21.20 1.69
N ILE A 208 -0.77 21.02 1.82
CA ILE A 208 -0.21 20.06 2.78
C ILE A 208 -0.31 20.64 4.17
N LYS A 209 -1.09 19.98 5.03
CA LYS A 209 -1.31 20.41 6.42
C LYS A 209 -0.94 19.35 7.43
N GLU A 210 -0.77 18.11 6.99
CA GLU A 210 -0.37 16.98 7.82
C GLU A 210 0.90 16.30 7.36
N VAL A 211 1.45 15.48 8.26
CA VAL A 211 2.58 14.60 8.00
C VAL A 211 2.07 13.17 7.96
N GLY A 212 2.48 12.43 6.94
CA GLY A 212 1.98 11.09 6.63
C GLY A 212 1.81 10.93 5.12
N PRO A 213 1.58 9.73 4.58
CA PRO A 213 1.23 8.50 5.28
C PRO A 213 2.43 7.78 5.90
N TRP A 214 2.19 7.05 7.00
CA TRP A 214 3.12 6.14 7.72
C TRP A 214 4.36 6.78 8.36
N ASN A 215 5.09 7.60 7.60
CA ASN A 215 6.38 8.16 7.98
C ASN A 215 6.34 9.70 8.09
N THR A 216 7.33 10.26 8.78
CA THR A 216 7.48 11.71 8.98
C THR A 216 8.82 12.27 8.49
N TYR A 217 9.72 11.40 8.05
CA TYR A 217 11.00 11.77 7.42
C TYR A 217 11.20 11.19 6.02
N ASP A 218 10.12 10.73 5.39
CA ASP A 218 10.15 10.23 4.03
C ASP A 218 9.83 11.32 2.99
N ASN A 219 10.86 12.01 2.51
CA ASN A 219 10.78 12.89 1.35
C ASN A 219 11.12 12.14 0.05
N TYR A 220 10.38 11.06 -0.27
CA TYR A 220 10.61 10.19 -1.42
C TYR A 220 10.74 10.89 -2.79
N TRP A 221 10.28 12.14 -2.91
CA TRP A 221 10.47 12.96 -4.12
C TRP A 221 11.92 13.45 -4.30
N GLN A 222 12.78 13.30 -3.29
CA GLN A 222 14.20 13.61 -3.39
C GLN A 222 15.02 12.40 -3.87
N THR A 223 16.20 12.68 -4.41
CA THR A 223 17.20 11.63 -4.68
C THR A 223 17.82 11.14 -3.37
N GLY A 224 18.41 9.94 -3.34
CA GLY A 224 18.98 9.34 -2.13
C GLY A 224 19.97 10.24 -1.35
N ARG A 225 20.73 11.10 -2.04
CA ARG A 225 21.63 12.07 -1.37
C ARG A 225 20.90 13.17 -0.59
N GLN A 226 19.68 13.52 -1.01
CA GLN A 226 18.86 14.59 -0.44
C GLN A 226 17.66 14.06 0.36
N ARG A 227 17.42 12.74 0.33
CA ARG A 227 16.40 12.08 1.14
C ARG A 227 16.84 12.08 2.61
N THR A 228 15.91 12.34 3.53
CA THR A 228 16.20 12.46 4.97
C THR A 228 16.40 11.08 5.58
N MET A 229 15.44 10.16 5.35
CA MET A 229 15.53 8.73 5.67
C MET A 229 15.42 7.88 4.40
N TRP A 230 15.66 6.56 4.52
CA TRP A 230 15.46 5.59 3.43
C TRP A 230 16.26 5.91 2.16
N LYS A 231 17.51 6.34 2.35
CA LYS A 231 18.37 6.96 1.31
C LYS A 231 18.75 6.00 0.18
N ASP A 232 18.64 4.71 0.42
CA ASP A 232 18.87 3.62 -0.51
C ASP A 232 17.68 3.36 -1.44
N LEU A 233 16.47 3.77 -1.05
CA LEU A 233 15.29 3.64 -1.90
C LEU A 233 15.32 4.64 -3.08
N PRO A 234 14.88 4.23 -4.30
CA PRO A 234 14.82 5.10 -5.47
C PRO A 234 13.97 6.37 -5.29
N ARG A 235 14.24 7.40 -6.10
CA ARG A 235 13.38 8.60 -6.16
C ARG A 235 11.98 8.20 -6.63
N CYS A 236 10.95 8.80 -6.03
CA CYS A 236 9.53 8.46 -6.22
C CYS A 236 9.15 7.04 -5.72
N MET A 237 9.95 6.45 -4.82
CA MET A 237 9.57 5.25 -4.07
C MET A 237 9.30 5.64 -2.60
N PRO A 238 8.03 5.87 -2.20
CA PRO A 238 7.67 5.98 -0.79
C PRO A 238 8.14 4.74 -0.04
N GLU A 239 8.61 4.92 1.20
CA GLU A 239 9.04 3.78 2.01
C GLU A 239 7.89 2.81 2.27
N ALA A 240 6.69 3.31 2.56
CA ALA A 240 5.50 2.49 2.74
C ALA A 240 5.21 1.57 1.53
N ARG A 241 5.50 2.03 0.30
CA ARG A 241 5.37 1.17 -0.90
C ARG A 241 6.40 0.04 -0.89
N ALA A 242 7.64 0.33 -0.53
CA ALA A 242 8.69 -0.68 -0.43
C ALA A 242 8.42 -1.68 0.71
N ALA A 243 7.92 -1.19 1.85
CA ALA A 243 7.52 -2.03 2.97
C ALA A 243 6.37 -2.97 2.58
N TYR A 244 5.32 -2.42 1.98
CA TYR A 244 4.11 -3.15 1.63
C TYR A 244 4.34 -4.28 0.62
N PHE A 245 5.11 -4.03 -0.46
CA PHE A 245 5.31 -5.01 -1.53
C PHE A 245 6.57 -5.87 -1.37
N HIS A 246 7.61 -5.35 -0.72
CA HIS A 246 8.95 -5.97 -0.72
C HIS A 246 9.50 -6.22 0.67
N ASN A 247 8.66 -6.11 1.70
CA ASN A 247 9.05 -6.32 3.10
C ASN A 247 10.25 -5.44 3.52
N TYR A 248 10.44 -4.29 2.85
CA TYR A 248 11.46 -3.32 3.22
C TYR A 248 11.23 -2.89 4.68
N HIS A 249 12.32 -2.72 5.43
CA HIS A 249 12.25 -2.47 6.88
C HIS A 249 11.38 -3.49 7.66
N ARG A 250 11.34 -4.74 7.18
CA ARG A 250 10.48 -5.82 7.72
C ARG A 250 8.98 -5.49 7.62
N GLY A 251 8.58 -4.75 6.60
CA GLY A 251 7.19 -4.39 6.35
C GLY A 251 6.68 -3.28 7.27
N LYS A 252 7.58 -2.57 7.97
CA LYS A 252 7.22 -1.63 9.03
C LYS A 252 7.58 -0.19 8.70
N ASP A 253 6.79 0.75 9.21
CA ASP A 253 7.11 2.18 9.13
C ASP A 253 8.21 2.61 10.13
N GLU A 254 8.54 3.90 10.17
CA GLU A 254 9.53 4.48 11.11
C GLU A 254 9.18 4.32 12.60
N TYR A 255 7.94 3.95 12.94
CA TYR A 255 7.49 3.73 14.31
C TYR A 255 7.30 2.25 14.65
N GLY A 256 7.60 1.35 13.71
CA GLY A 256 7.52 -0.09 13.89
C GLY A 256 6.14 -0.70 13.68
N ARG A 257 5.15 0.09 13.21
CA ARG A 257 3.82 -0.41 12.81
C ARG A 257 3.93 -1.14 11.50
N GLU A 258 3.15 -2.20 11.32
CA GLU A 258 3.02 -2.83 10.02
C GLU A 258 2.38 -1.87 9.01
N VAL A 259 2.97 -1.75 7.83
CA VAL A 259 2.44 -0.92 6.75
C VAL A 259 1.32 -1.67 6.05
N LEU A 260 0.11 -1.11 6.14
CA LEU A 260 -1.12 -1.73 5.63
C LEU A 260 -1.50 -1.29 4.22
N ASN A 261 -0.77 -0.35 3.61
CA ASN A 261 -0.98 0.07 2.22
C ASN A 261 0.25 0.81 1.66
N PRO A 262 0.45 0.86 0.33
CA PRO A 262 1.65 1.44 -0.27
C PRO A 262 1.57 2.96 -0.43
N ALA A 263 0.88 3.66 0.49
CA ALA A 263 0.52 5.06 0.32
C ALA A 263 1.74 5.99 0.24
N GLY A 264 1.66 6.97 -0.65
CA GLY A 264 2.61 8.08 -0.73
C GLY A 264 1.97 9.45 -0.50
N VAL A 265 0.65 9.51 -0.36
CA VAL A 265 -0.11 10.74 -0.07
C VAL A 265 -1.43 10.36 0.60
N ASP A 266 -1.80 11.07 1.66
CA ASP A 266 -3.15 10.99 2.22
C ASP A 266 -3.98 12.20 1.80
N LEU A 267 -5.24 11.96 1.48
CA LEU A 267 -6.20 12.98 1.08
C LEU A 267 -7.38 13.01 2.05
N THR A 268 -7.91 14.18 2.36
CA THR A 268 -9.24 14.19 3.00
C THR A 268 -10.29 13.71 2.00
N PRO A 269 -11.42 13.15 2.45
CA PRO A 269 -12.48 12.71 1.55
C PRO A 269 -12.97 13.80 0.58
N ALA A 270 -12.97 15.08 0.99
CA ALA A 270 -13.34 16.16 0.07
C ALA A 270 -12.27 16.45 -0.99
N ALA A 271 -10.99 16.26 -0.68
CA ALA A 271 -9.92 16.35 -1.68
C ALA A 271 -9.98 15.17 -2.65
N ALA A 272 -10.15 13.94 -2.15
CA ALA A 272 -10.27 12.72 -2.94
C ALA A 272 -11.44 12.76 -3.94
N ARG A 273 -12.61 13.29 -3.54
CA ARG A 273 -13.74 13.52 -4.46
C ARG A 273 -13.39 14.39 -5.66
N GLY A 274 -12.48 15.35 -5.51
CA GLY A 274 -12.01 16.17 -6.63
C GLY A 274 -11.24 15.37 -7.69
N LEU A 275 -10.74 14.18 -7.34
CA LEU A 275 -10.09 13.21 -8.23
C LEU A 275 -11.04 12.12 -8.74
N GLY A 276 -12.33 12.18 -8.38
CA GLY A 276 -13.32 11.17 -8.76
C GLY A 276 -13.38 9.96 -7.84
N LEU A 277 -12.65 9.97 -6.72
CA LEU A 277 -12.69 8.90 -5.72
C LEU A 277 -13.87 9.10 -4.77
N ARG A 278 -14.61 8.02 -4.47
CA ARG A 278 -15.62 8.00 -3.39
C ARG A 278 -14.94 8.11 -2.03
N GLN A 279 -15.72 8.38 -0.98
CA GLN A 279 -15.18 8.40 0.39
C GLN A 279 -14.57 7.03 0.74
N TYR A 280 -13.32 7.05 1.24
CA TYR A 280 -12.48 5.88 1.52
C TYR A 280 -12.21 4.94 0.34
N GLN A 281 -12.41 5.42 -0.89
CA GLN A 281 -11.87 4.77 -2.08
C GLN A 281 -10.44 5.23 -2.31
N ASN A 282 -9.50 4.30 -2.28
CA ASN A 282 -8.09 4.57 -2.56
C ASN A 282 -7.80 4.42 -4.06
N GLY A 283 -6.59 4.76 -4.49
CA GLY A 283 -6.16 4.50 -5.86
C GLY A 283 -4.86 5.18 -6.24
N TRP A 284 -4.32 4.81 -7.39
CA TRP A 284 -3.08 5.40 -7.89
C TRP A 284 -3.30 6.82 -8.45
N VAL A 285 -2.40 7.74 -8.09
CA VAL A 285 -2.43 9.13 -8.55
C VAL A 285 -1.05 9.61 -9.00
N TYR A 286 -1.02 10.71 -9.73
CA TYR A 286 0.22 11.41 -10.08
C TYR A 286 0.37 12.69 -9.28
N VAL A 287 1.40 12.74 -8.43
CA VAL A 287 1.76 13.92 -7.62
C VAL A 287 2.89 14.67 -8.29
N ARG A 288 2.77 16.01 -8.41
CA ARG A 288 3.83 16.87 -8.95
C ARG A 288 4.49 17.69 -7.83
N PHE A 289 5.81 17.75 -7.83
CA PHE A 289 6.61 18.42 -6.80
C PHE A 289 7.35 19.65 -7.36
N PRO A 290 6.69 20.83 -7.46
CA PRO A 290 7.24 22.02 -8.13
C PRO A 290 8.43 22.66 -7.41
N TRP A 291 8.69 22.32 -6.15
CA TRP A 291 9.83 22.84 -5.38
C TRP A 291 11.08 21.94 -5.47
N VAL A 292 10.98 20.78 -6.12
CA VAL A 292 12.11 19.87 -6.27
C VAL A 292 13.02 20.38 -7.38
N ARG A 293 14.31 20.53 -7.07
CA ARG A 293 15.33 20.83 -8.07
C ARG A 293 15.64 19.53 -8.83
N LEU A 294 15.55 19.61 -10.15
CA LEU A 294 15.81 18.50 -11.07
C LEU A 294 17.26 18.48 -11.52
#